data_AF-A0A0N1H5G1-F1
#
_entry.id   AF-A0A0N1H5G1-F1
#
_cell.length_a   1.000
_cell.length_b   1.000
_cell.length_c   1.000
_cell.angle_alpha   90.00
_cell.angle_beta   90.00
_cell.angle_gamma   90.00
#
_symmetry.space_group_name_H-M   'P 1'
#
loop_
_entity.id
_entity.type
_entity.pdbx_description
1 polymer ?
#
loop_
_entity_poly.entity_id
_entity_poly.type
_entity_poly.pdbx_seq_one_letter_code
_entity_poly.pdbx_strand_id
1 'polypeptide(L)'
;MKPTPTLLGRRSAGQRIRFTTKEVGRGFYRGTRTGSMGAHTPHGGYLIDWRKVRHFNVPDLKGFTLTPYVSKEIEVPEKKYTKRINDGMSYLRLWRERNETEYEWIRNHQLGVVSEEEAEARRIEEANAAASNEAASSQEGGQKEMSRA
;
A
#
# COMPACT_ATOMS: atom_id res chain seq x y z
N MET A 1 47.68 25.82 -8.44
CA MET A 1 46.62 26.81 -8.70
C MET A 1 46.21 27.43 -7.38
N LYS A 2 46.53 28.71 -7.12
CA LYS A 2 46.15 29.40 -5.88
C LYS A 2 44.76 30.04 -6.10
N PRO A 3 43.79 29.88 -5.18
CA PRO A 3 42.46 30.46 -5.37
C PRO A 3 42.51 32.00 -5.38
N THR A 4 41.65 32.60 -6.20
CA THR A 4 41.59 34.03 -6.53
C THR A 4 41.18 34.89 -5.32
N PRO A 5 41.89 36.00 -5.04
CA PRO A 5 41.74 36.80 -3.81
C PRO A 5 40.44 37.61 -3.71
N THR A 6 39.62 37.68 -4.76
CA THR A 6 38.33 38.39 -4.74
C THR A 6 37.29 37.77 -3.80
N LEU A 7 37.46 36.52 -3.37
CA LEU A 7 36.60 35.89 -2.35
C LEU A 7 37.00 36.20 -0.90
N LEU A 8 38.17 36.79 -0.66
CA LEU A 8 38.66 37.17 0.68
C LEU A 8 38.39 38.64 1.03
N GLY A 9 38.03 39.49 0.05
CA GLY A 9 38.01 40.95 0.19
C GLY A 9 36.85 41.56 1.00
N ARG A 10 35.72 40.86 1.16
CA ARG A 10 34.73 41.22 2.20
C ARG A 10 34.97 40.30 3.38
N ARG A 11 35.69 40.81 4.39
CA ARG A 11 35.84 40.19 5.72
C ARG A 11 34.49 39.71 6.32
N SER A 12 33.37 40.25 5.85
CA SER A 12 32.00 39.88 6.25
C SER A 12 31.21 38.98 5.28
N ALA A 13 31.65 38.79 4.02
CA ALA A 13 30.86 38.05 3.02
C ALA A 13 31.03 36.53 3.16
N GLY A 14 32.23 36.04 3.47
CA GLY A 14 32.48 34.61 3.70
C GLY A 14 32.04 34.11 5.08
N GLN A 15 32.00 35.00 6.08
CA GLN A 15 31.67 34.64 7.47
C GLN A 15 30.19 34.30 7.71
N ARG A 16 29.29 34.69 6.79
CA ARG A 16 27.84 34.47 6.92
C ARG A 16 27.30 33.41 5.96
N ILE A 17 28.18 32.65 5.30
CA ILE A 17 27.80 31.55 4.41
C ILE A 17 27.67 30.27 5.24
N ARG A 18 26.75 29.39 4.85
CA ARG A 18 26.54 28.11 5.55
C ARG A 18 27.74 27.19 5.33
N PHE A 19 28.34 26.73 6.42
CA PHE A 19 29.50 25.84 6.35
C PHE A 19 29.22 24.54 5.59
N THR A 20 30.13 24.20 4.68
CA THR A 20 30.20 22.88 4.04
C THR A 20 31.11 21.94 4.82
N THR A 21 31.07 20.65 4.48
CA THR A 21 31.91 19.61 5.12
C THR A 21 33.42 19.80 4.92
N LYS A 22 33.84 20.68 4.01
CA LYS A 22 35.26 20.89 3.66
C LYS A 22 35.86 22.17 4.24
N GLU A 23 35.03 23.04 4.80
CA GLU A 23 35.44 24.35 5.30
C GLU A 23 35.88 24.33 6.77
N VAL A 24 35.45 23.33 7.53
CA VAL A 24 35.73 23.20 8.97
C VAL A 24 36.63 21.99 9.23
N GLY A 25 37.48 22.09 10.25
CA GLY A 25 38.40 21.02 10.65
C GLY A 25 37.72 19.84 11.36
N ARG A 26 38.49 19.13 12.20
CA ARG A 26 38.02 17.92 12.92
C ARG A 26 36.83 18.24 13.83
N GLY A 27 35.88 17.31 13.91
CA GLY A 27 34.69 17.40 14.78
C GLY A 27 33.43 17.92 14.11
N PHE A 28 33.53 18.54 12.92
CA PHE A 28 32.36 18.96 12.16
C PHE A 28 31.94 17.87 11.16
N TYR A 29 30.79 17.23 11.40
CA TYR A 29 30.17 16.28 10.49
C TYR A 29 28.83 16.81 9.97
N ARG A 30 28.64 16.76 8.64
CA ARG A 30 27.38 17.13 7.99
C ARG A 30 27.04 16.08 6.92
N GLY A 31 25.86 15.48 7.05
CA GLY A 31 25.38 14.43 6.13
C GLY A 31 24.92 14.97 4.77
N THR A 32 24.85 14.09 3.78
CA THR A 32 24.45 14.36 2.38
C THR A 32 23.09 13.77 2.01
N ARG A 33 22.24 13.48 3.00
CA ARG A 33 20.90 12.87 2.82
C ARG A 33 20.93 11.48 2.17
N THR A 34 22.00 10.71 2.40
CA THR A 34 22.07 9.30 1.99
C THR A 34 21.05 8.42 2.72
N GLY A 35 20.53 8.85 3.88
CA GLY A 35 19.63 8.08 4.72
C GLY A 35 20.39 7.19 5.71
N SER A 36 19.74 6.77 6.81
CA SER A 36 20.35 5.84 7.77
C SER A 36 20.13 4.40 7.34
N MET A 37 21.21 3.67 7.06
CA MET A 37 21.17 2.26 6.64
C MET A 37 21.31 1.29 7.82
N GLY A 38 21.28 1.78 9.06
CA GLY A 38 21.65 1.01 10.23
C GLY A 38 21.78 1.85 11.49
N ALA A 39 22.68 1.45 12.38
CA ALA A 39 22.94 2.14 13.64
C ALA A 39 24.43 2.11 14.00
N HIS A 40 24.90 3.15 14.71
CA HIS A 40 26.23 3.15 15.30
C HIS A 40 26.29 2.20 16.49
N THR A 41 27.42 1.52 16.65
CA THR A 41 27.73 0.70 17.82
C THR A 41 28.35 1.56 18.94
N PRO A 42 28.31 1.13 20.21
CA PRO A 42 28.92 1.88 21.32
C PRO A 42 30.41 2.19 21.14
N HIS A 43 31.12 1.34 20.39
CA HIS A 43 32.57 1.46 20.14
C HIS A 43 32.91 2.20 18.82
N GLY A 44 31.95 2.92 18.24
CA GLY A 44 32.19 3.74 17.04
C GLY A 44 32.10 2.99 15.69
N GLY A 45 31.87 1.69 15.70
CA GLY A 45 31.51 0.92 14.49
C GLY A 45 30.10 1.24 13.98
N TYR A 46 29.73 0.68 12.83
CA TYR A 46 28.40 0.84 12.24
C TYR A 46 27.82 -0.52 11.82
N LEU A 47 26.62 -0.84 12.30
CA LEU A 47 25.91 -2.08 12.00
C LEU A 47 24.83 -1.79 10.94
N ILE A 48 24.89 -2.48 9.80
CA ILE A 48 23.98 -2.31 8.67
C ILE A 48 22.69 -3.12 8.91
N ASP A 49 21.54 -2.48 8.75
CA ASP A 49 20.22 -3.11 8.72
C ASP A 49 19.77 -3.26 7.26
N TRP A 50 19.86 -4.50 6.74
CA TRP A 50 19.53 -4.81 5.35
C TRP A 50 18.08 -4.48 4.97
N ARG A 51 17.16 -4.36 5.93
CA ARG A 51 15.77 -3.96 5.68
C ARG A 51 15.64 -2.49 5.26
N LYS A 52 16.61 -1.65 5.67
CA LYS A 52 16.65 -0.21 5.35
C LYS A 52 17.47 0.09 4.09
N VAL A 53 18.24 -0.88 3.63
CA VAL A 53 19.04 -0.74 2.41
C VAL A 53 18.08 -0.68 1.22
N ARG A 54 18.27 0.33 0.36
CA ARG A 54 17.48 0.49 -0.87
C ARG A 54 17.93 -0.54 -1.89
N HIS A 55 16.98 -1.28 -2.45
CA HIS A 55 17.20 -2.23 -3.52
C HIS A 55 16.52 -1.71 -4.79
N PHE A 56 17.22 -1.74 -5.91
CA PHE A 56 16.67 -1.37 -7.22
C PHE A 56 16.41 -2.66 -8.01
N ASN A 57 15.17 -3.12 -8.00
CA ASN A 57 14.79 -4.38 -8.63
C ASN A 57 14.73 -4.21 -10.15
N VAL A 58 15.67 -4.84 -10.86
CA VAL A 58 15.73 -4.83 -12.31
C VAL A 58 15.05 -6.10 -12.84
N PRO A 59 14.02 -6.01 -13.69
CA PRO A 59 13.42 -7.20 -14.30
C PRO A 59 14.37 -7.84 -15.31
N ASP A 60 14.12 -9.09 -15.71
CA ASP A 60 14.87 -9.68 -16.83
C ASP A 60 14.50 -8.96 -18.13
N LEU A 61 15.52 -8.47 -18.85
CA LEU A 61 15.36 -7.68 -20.07
C LEU A 61 15.65 -8.49 -21.34
N LYS A 62 15.95 -9.79 -21.21
CA LYS A 62 16.18 -10.65 -22.38
C LYS A 62 14.92 -10.72 -23.24
N GLY A 63 15.05 -10.31 -24.51
CA GLY A 63 13.93 -10.27 -25.47
C GLY A 63 13.02 -9.04 -25.35
N PHE A 64 13.35 -8.06 -24.52
CA PHE A 64 12.58 -6.81 -24.42
C PHE A 64 12.87 -5.90 -25.61
N THR A 65 11.84 -5.60 -26.41
CA THR A 65 11.98 -4.86 -27.68
C THR A 65 11.72 -3.36 -27.55
N LEU A 66 11.17 -2.90 -26.43
CA LEU A 66 10.83 -1.48 -26.24
C LEU A 66 12.09 -0.66 -25.96
N THR A 67 12.23 0.45 -26.68
CA THR A 67 13.32 1.41 -26.54
C THR A 67 12.80 2.73 -25.95
N PRO A 68 13.65 3.60 -25.38
CA PRO A 68 13.21 4.88 -24.82
C PRO A 68 12.69 5.89 -25.85
N TYR A 69 12.76 5.57 -27.15
CA TYR A 69 12.34 6.44 -28.23
C TYR A 69 11.27 5.77 -29.09
N VAL A 70 10.45 6.59 -29.73
CA VAL A 70 9.40 6.16 -30.68
C VAL A 70 9.72 6.77 -32.04
N SER A 71 9.37 6.09 -33.13
CA SER A 71 9.53 6.63 -34.49
C SER A 71 8.70 7.91 -34.65
N LYS A 72 9.26 8.90 -35.36
CA LYS A 72 8.58 10.17 -35.66
C LYS A 72 7.42 10.01 -36.65
N GLU A 73 7.37 8.89 -37.37
CA GLU A 73 6.30 8.55 -38.29
C GLU A 73 5.00 8.20 -37.55
N ILE A 74 5.11 7.79 -36.28
CA ILE A 74 3.95 7.47 -35.45
C ILE A 74 3.38 8.80 -34.94
N GLU A 75 2.14 9.10 -35.36
CA GLU A 75 1.43 10.29 -34.90
C GLU A 75 1.17 10.21 -33.39
N VAL A 76 1.33 11.35 -32.71
CA VAL A 76 1.05 11.44 -31.28
C VAL A 76 -0.46 11.37 -31.09
N PRO A 77 -0.99 10.38 -30.34
CA PRO A 77 -2.42 10.27 -30.15
C PRO A 77 -2.96 11.49 -29.42
N GLU A 78 -4.13 11.98 -29.85
CA GLU A 78 -4.80 13.08 -29.16
C GLU A 78 -5.06 12.71 -27.70
N LYS A 79 -4.66 13.63 -26.83
CA LYS A 79 -4.87 13.57 -25.40
C LYS A 79 -6.38 13.65 -25.11
N LYS A 80 -7.07 12.51 -25.02
CA LYS A 80 -8.47 12.41 -24.51
C LYS A 80 -8.61 12.75 -23.01
N TYR A 81 -7.64 13.48 -22.43
CA TYR A 81 -7.54 13.80 -21.01
C TYR A 81 -8.57 14.84 -20.59
N THR A 82 -9.81 14.39 -20.41
CA THR A 82 -10.80 15.08 -19.58
C THR A 82 -10.74 14.52 -18.15
N LYS A 83 -11.22 15.28 -17.15
CA LYS A 83 -11.26 14.88 -15.73
C LYS A 83 -11.96 13.53 -15.43
N ARG A 84 -12.57 12.87 -16.43
CA ARG A 84 -13.32 11.60 -16.31
C ARG A 84 -12.45 10.33 -16.38
N ILE A 85 -11.14 10.42 -16.62
CA ILE A 85 -10.30 9.24 -16.89
C ILE A 85 -10.06 8.36 -15.65
N ASN A 86 -10.07 8.92 -14.44
CA ASN A 86 -9.85 8.16 -13.21
C ASN A 86 -11.15 7.70 -12.56
N ASP A 87 -12.14 7.30 -13.37
CA ASP A 87 -13.37 6.71 -12.83
C ASP A 87 -13.12 5.24 -12.49
N GLY A 88 -13.28 4.89 -11.21
CA GLY A 88 -13.12 3.51 -10.74
C GLY A 88 -14.06 2.54 -11.44
N MET A 89 -15.29 2.97 -11.78
CA MET A 89 -16.25 2.11 -12.49
C MET A 89 -15.81 1.82 -13.92
N SER A 90 -15.28 2.82 -14.64
CA SER A 90 -14.70 2.63 -15.97
C SER A 90 -13.55 1.61 -15.96
N TYR A 91 -12.69 1.65 -14.94
CA TYR A 91 -11.61 0.68 -14.77
C TYR A 91 -12.15 -0.74 -14.53
N LEU A 92 -13.14 -0.89 -13.64
CA LEU A 92 -13.73 -2.19 -13.35
C LEU A 92 -14.39 -2.82 -14.58
N ARG A 93 -15.03 -2.00 -15.43
CA ARG A 93 -15.59 -2.48 -16.71
C ARG A 93 -14.49 -2.96 -17.66
N LEU A 94 -13.45 -2.16 -17.88
CA LEU A 94 -12.30 -2.53 -18.73
C LEU A 94 -11.56 -3.77 -18.18
N TRP A 95 -11.42 -3.87 -16.86
CA TRP A 95 -10.79 -5.01 -16.21
C TRP A 95 -11.59 -6.28 -16.40
N ARG A 96 -12.92 -6.22 -16.22
CA ARG A 96 -13.84 -7.32 -16.50
C ARG A 96 -13.75 -7.79 -17.95
N GLU A 97 -13.74 -6.86 -18.90
CA GLU A 97 -13.65 -7.18 -20.34
C GLU A 97 -12.33 -7.87 -20.72
N ARG A 98 -11.22 -7.48 -20.08
CA ARG A 98 -9.89 -8.01 -20.40
C ARG A 98 -9.53 -9.29 -19.64
N ASN A 99 -10.13 -9.51 -18.47
CA ASN A 99 -9.82 -10.63 -17.56
C ASN A 99 -11.10 -11.36 -17.13
N GLU A 100 -11.86 -11.86 -18.09
CA GLU A 100 -13.16 -12.51 -17.83
C GLU A 100 -13.05 -13.72 -16.87
N THR A 101 -12.01 -14.54 -17.03
CA THR A 101 -11.80 -15.75 -16.22
C THR A 101 -11.56 -15.44 -14.74
N GLU A 102 -10.72 -14.44 -14.44
CA GLU A 102 -10.48 -13.97 -13.07
C GLU A 102 -11.73 -13.31 -12.49
N TYR A 103 -12.45 -12.53 -13.30
CA TYR A 103 -13.67 -11.86 -12.86
C TYR A 103 -14.75 -12.86 -12.43
N GLU A 104 -15.05 -13.86 -13.27
CA GLU A 104 -16.07 -14.86 -12.95
C GLU A 104 -15.66 -15.72 -11.74
N TRP A 105 -14.37 -16.02 -11.56
CA TRP A 105 -13.90 -16.71 -10.35
C TRP A 105 -14.18 -15.89 -9.08
N ILE A 106 -13.80 -14.61 -9.06
CA ILE A 106 -14.05 -13.72 -7.91
C ILE A 106 -15.55 -13.57 -7.66
N ARG A 107 -16.33 -13.36 -8.73
CA ARG A 107 -17.79 -13.20 -8.64
C ARG A 107 -18.46 -14.45 -8.07
N ASN A 108 -18.11 -15.63 -8.57
CA ASN A 108 -18.66 -16.90 -8.08
C ASN A 108 -18.24 -17.17 -6.64
N HIS A 109 -17.01 -16.82 -6.25
CA HIS A 109 -16.55 -16.91 -4.87
C HIS A 109 -17.39 -16.01 -3.94
N GLN A 110 -17.62 -14.74 -4.33
CA GLN A 110 -18.46 -13.82 -3.56
C GLN A 110 -19.90 -14.30 -3.45
N LEU A 111 -20.50 -14.77 -4.54
CA LEU A 111 -21.86 -15.32 -4.53
C LEU A 111 -21.96 -16.58 -3.66
N GLY A 112 -20.92 -17.42 -3.68
CA GLY A 112 -20.82 -18.60 -2.82
C GLY A 112 -20.83 -18.22 -1.34
N VAL A 113 -19.95 -17.30 -0.92
CA VAL A 113 -19.88 -16.83 0.47
C VAL A 113 -21.22 -16.26 0.94
N VAL A 114 -21.86 -15.40 0.13
CA VAL A 114 -23.18 -14.84 0.47
C VAL A 114 -24.24 -15.94 0.62
N SER A 115 -24.23 -16.94 -0.26
CA SER A 115 -25.18 -18.05 -0.18
C SER A 115 -24.98 -18.93 1.07
N GLU A 116 -23.73 -19.08 1.52
CA GLU A 116 -23.39 -19.82 2.73
C GLU A 116 -23.84 -19.06 3.99
N GLU A 117 -23.59 -17.74 4.04
CA GLU A 117 -24.05 -16.85 5.11
C GLU A 117 -25.58 -16.85 5.24
N GLU A 118 -26.31 -16.78 4.11
CA GLU A 118 -27.77 -16.84 4.11
C GLU A 118 -28.30 -18.21 4.60
N ALA A 119 -27.65 -19.30 4.21
CA ALA A 119 -28.03 -20.64 4.66
C ALA A 119 -27.78 -20.83 6.17
N GLU A 120 -26.68 -20.30 6.68
CA GLU A 120 -26.37 -20.30 8.12
C GLU A 120 -27.37 -19.47 8.92
N ALA A 121 -27.72 -18.27 8.45
CA ALA A 121 -28.73 -17.42 9.07
C ALA A 121 -30.10 -18.13 9.16
N ARG A 122 -30.52 -18.81 8.09
CA ARG A 122 -31.77 -19.62 8.11
C ARG A 122 -31.71 -20.77 9.11
N ARG A 123 -30.58 -21.50 9.17
CA ARG A 123 -30.40 -22.58 10.17
C ARG A 123 -30.50 -22.05 11.60
N ILE A 124 -29.92 -20.88 11.87
CA ILE A 124 -30.00 -20.22 13.18
C ILE A 124 -31.44 -19.80 13.49
N GLU A 125 -32.16 -19.23 12.52
CA GLU A 125 -33.56 -18.83 12.69
C GLU A 125 -34.49 -20.03 12.95
N GLU A 126 -34.35 -21.11 12.18
CA GLU A 126 -35.08 -22.36 12.38
C GLU A 126 -34.77 -22.98 13.76
N ALA A 127 -33.51 -22.97 14.18
CA ALA A 127 -33.11 -23.45 15.51
C ALA A 127 -33.71 -22.59 16.64
N ASN A 128 -33.72 -21.26 16.48
CA ASN A 128 -34.34 -20.35 17.44
C ASN A 128 -35.86 -20.52 17.49
N ALA A 129 -36.53 -20.73 16.35
CA ALA A 129 -37.95 -20.99 16.26
C ALA A 129 -38.31 -22.33 16.93
N ALA A 130 -37.53 -23.38 16.69
CA ALA A 130 -37.69 -24.67 17.35
C ALA A 130 -37.53 -24.54 18.88
N ALA A 131 -36.48 -23.85 19.35
CA ALA A 131 -36.27 -23.60 20.77
C ALA A 131 -37.41 -22.80 21.41
N SER A 132 -37.99 -21.82 20.70
CA SER A 132 -39.12 -21.03 21.20
C SER A 132 -40.41 -21.86 21.33
N ASN A 133 -40.66 -22.78 20.39
CA ASN A 133 -41.79 -23.72 20.44
C ASN A 133 -41.61 -24.76 21.57
N GLU A 134 -40.40 -25.27 21.77
CA GLU A 134 -40.08 -26.18 22.88
C GLU A 134 -40.27 -25.49 24.25
N ALA A 135 -39.82 -24.25 24.39
CA ALA A 135 -40.02 -23.44 25.59
C ALA A 135 -41.51 -23.18 25.89
N ALA A 136 -42.32 -22.88 24.86
CA ALA A 136 -43.76 -22.69 25.00
C ALA A 136 -44.48 -23.98 25.45
N SER A 137 -44.11 -25.14 24.89
CA SER A 137 -44.68 -26.44 25.30
C SER A 137 -44.33 -26.82 26.74
N SER A 138 -43.15 -26.42 27.23
CA SER A 138 -42.70 -26.67 28.59
C SER A 138 -43.42 -25.78 29.63
N GLN A 139 -43.81 -24.56 29.25
CA GLN A 139 -44.59 -23.67 30.14
C GLN A 139 -46.06 -24.08 30.27
N GLU A 140 -46.68 -24.60 29.21
CA GLU A 140 -48.04 -25.16 29.27
C GLU A 140 -48.13 -26.42 30.14
N GLY A 141 -47.08 -27.25 30.15
CA GLY A 141 -46.99 -28.41 31.05
C GLY A 141 -46.94 -28.00 32.52
N GLY A 142 -46.15 -26.97 32.85
CA GLY A 142 -46.04 -26.46 34.23
C GLY A 142 -47.30 -25.76 34.74
N GLN A 143 -48.05 -25.05 33.88
CA GLN A 143 -49.31 -24.41 34.28
C GLN A 143 -50.45 -25.43 34.53
N LYS A 144 -50.47 -26.56 33.80
CA LYS A 144 -51.46 -27.64 34.03
C LYS A 144 -51.20 -28.47 35.28
N GLU A 145 -49.95 -28.59 35.74
CA GLU A 145 -49.65 -29.26 37.01
C GLU A 145 -49.98 -28.40 38.24
N MET A 146 -49.75 -27.08 38.18
CA MET A 146 -50.11 -26.18 39.30
C MET A 146 -51.61 -25.91 39.45
N SER A 147 -52.45 -26.18 38.43
CA SER A 147 -53.92 -26.04 38.54
C SER A 147 -54.62 -27.32 39.02
N ARG A 148 -53.86 -28.36 39.39
CA ARG A 148 -54.39 -29.69 39.78
C ARG A 148 -54.06 -30.08 41.22
N ALA A 149 -53.46 -29.18 42.00
CA ALA A 149 -53.29 -29.27 43.46
C ALA A 149 -54.22 -28.26 44.15
#